data_AF-A0A4R0RWX0-F1
#
_entry.id   AF-A0A4R0RWX0-F1
#
_cell.length_a   1.000
_cell.length_b   1.000
_cell.length_c   1.000
_cell.angle_alpha   90.00
_cell.angle_beta   90.00
_cell.angle_gamma   90.00
#
_symmetry.space_group_name_H-M   'P 1'
#
loop_
_entity.id
_entity.type
_entity.pdbx_description
1 polymer ?
#
loop_
_entity_poly.entity_id
_entity_poly.type
_entity_poly.pdbx_seq_one_letter_code
_entity_poly.pdbx_strand_id
1 'polypeptide(L)'
;MASEDKPVTVKEALRAAKCNENVTEELREQMIMFMGDIPNYVGFAQTVSQRVLTTEMYLYRREEEPNKWEAKTISECVVTPDMTNYGGMMHGGCTSYIVDICTSVALALLQFHLGKVPLNVSQALNVMFHTPAPTGAKLKIISRTIVSGSRIQSTQCEIYDSTNSRLVATGTHTKMETSIKPPPQSKL
;
A
#
# COMPACT_ATOMS: atom_id res chain seq x y z
N MET A 1 17.73 9.26 -30.16
CA MET A 1 17.11 9.87 -28.97
C MET A 1 16.08 8.87 -28.49
N ALA A 2 16.36 8.15 -27.40
CA ALA A 2 15.36 7.28 -26.80
C ALA A 2 14.22 8.16 -26.32
N SER A 3 12.99 7.85 -26.71
CA SER A 3 11.82 8.42 -26.07
C SER A 3 11.88 8.01 -24.60
N GLU A 4 12.21 8.94 -23.72
CA GLU A 4 12.00 8.73 -22.29
C GLU A 4 10.49 8.61 -22.09
N ASP A 5 10.01 7.37 -22.00
CA ASP A 5 8.64 7.11 -21.58
C ASP A 5 8.43 7.84 -20.26
N LYS A 6 7.43 8.72 -20.25
CA LYS A 6 7.06 9.49 -19.07
C LYS A 6 6.79 8.49 -17.92
N PRO A 7 7.39 8.68 -16.72
CA PRO A 7 7.20 7.74 -15.62
C PRO A 7 5.72 7.64 -15.24
N VAL A 8 5.24 6.41 -15.10
CA VAL A 8 3.86 6.11 -14.70
C VAL A 8 3.59 6.69 -13.32
N THR A 9 2.54 7.51 -13.22
CA THR A 9 2.10 8.11 -11.96
C THR A 9 1.28 7.13 -11.12
N VAL A 10 1.18 7.39 -9.81
CA VAL A 10 0.31 6.61 -8.91
C VAL A 10 -1.16 6.62 -9.38
N LYS A 11 -1.65 7.75 -9.90
CA LYS A 11 -3.01 7.86 -10.46
C LYS A 11 -3.21 6.95 -11.67
N GLU A 12 -2.25 6.94 -12.60
CA GLU A 12 -2.30 6.07 -13.78
C GLU A 12 -2.22 4.59 -13.40
N ALA A 13 -1.37 4.23 -12.44
CA ALA A 13 -1.28 2.87 -11.93
C ALA A 13 -2.60 2.38 -11.30
N LEU A 14 -3.24 3.21 -10.45
CA LEU A 14 -4.52 2.86 -9.83
C LEU A 14 -5.66 2.71 -10.85
N ARG A 15 -5.68 3.55 -11.90
CA ARG A 15 -6.64 3.41 -13.01
C ARG A 15 -6.45 2.10 -13.77
N ALA A 16 -5.20 1.72 -14.03
CA ALA A 16 -4.85 0.49 -14.74
C ALA A 16 -4.85 -0.77 -13.85
N ALA A 17 -5.04 -0.62 -12.54
CA ALA A 17 -4.90 -1.73 -11.59
C ALA A 17 -5.92 -2.84 -11.87
N LYS A 18 -5.45 -4.09 -11.88
CA LYS A 18 -6.31 -5.27 -12.00
C LYS A 18 -7.16 -5.41 -10.75
N CYS A 19 -8.45 -5.69 -10.94
CA CYS A 19 -9.38 -5.87 -9.84
C CYS A 19 -10.30 -7.06 -10.05
N ASN A 20 -10.82 -7.61 -8.95
CA ASN A 20 -12.00 -8.47 -9.02
C ASN A 20 -13.29 -7.63 -9.00
N GLU A 21 -14.42 -8.29 -9.24
CA GLU A 21 -15.74 -7.71 -9.37
C GLU A 21 -16.22 -6.92 -8.14
N ASN A 22 -15.63 -7.18 -6.97
CA ASN A 22 -15.99 -6.50 -5.71
C ASN A 22 -15.35 -5.11 -5.55
N VAL A 23 -14.37 -4.76 -6.38
CA VAL A 23 -13.80 -3.41 -6.41
C VAL A 23 -14.49 -2.63 -7.53
N THR A 24 -15.54 -1.89 -7.17
CA THR A 24 -16.34 -1.11 -8.12
C THR A 24 -15.55 0.10 -8.66
N GLU A 25 -16.06 0.71 -9.73
CA GLU A 25 -15.42 1.89 -10.31
C GLU A 25 -15.49 3.09 -9.35
N GLU A 26 -16.58 3.23 -8.60
CA GLU A 26 -16.70 4.26 -7.56
C GLU A 26 -15.63 4.08 -6.48
N LEU A 27 -15.40 2.83 -6.05
CA LEU A 27 -14.36 2.52 -5.06
C LEU A 27 -12.96 2.79 -5.62
N ARG A 28 -12.73 2.49 -6.90
CA ARG A 28 -11.47 2.82 -7.58
C ARG A 28 -11.23 4.33 -7.60
N GLU A 29 -12.25 5.13 -7.93
CA GLU A 29 -12.15 6.59 -7.92
C GLU A 29 -11.91 7.14 -6.51
N GLN A 30 -12.53 6.57 -5.48
CA GLN A 30 -12.22 6.90 -4.08
C GLN A 30 -10.75 6.62 -3.73
N MET A 31 -10.21 5.48 -4.17
CA MET A 31 -8.78 5.16 -4.00
C MET A 31 -7.87 6.13 -4.76
N ILE A 32 -8.23 6.51 -6.00
CA ILE A 32 -7.47 7.49 -6.79
C ILE A 32 -7.47 8.87 -6.13
N MET A 33 -8.61 9.33 -5.61
CA MET A 33 -8.71 10.59 -4.88
C MET A 33 -7.90 10.56 -3.58
N PHE A 34 -7.95 9.45 -2.84
CA PHE A 34 -7.24 9.32 -1.57
C PHE A 34 -5.73 9.18 -1.76
N MET A 35 -5.28 8.30 -2.65
CA MET A 35 -3.87 7.97 -2.83
C MET A 35 -3.16 8.78 -3.89
N GLY A 36 -3.88 9.20 -4.93
CA GLY A 36 -3.28 9.78 -6.13
C GLY A 36 -2.58 11.11 -5.89
N ASP A 37 -2.96 11.83 -4.84
CA ASP A 37 -2.35 13.12 -4.47
C ASP A 37 -1.36 13.02 -3.31
N ILE A 38 -1.29 11.87 -2.60
CA ILE A 38 -0.30 11.65 -1.53
C ILE A 38 1.15 11.87 -2.02
N PRO A 39 1.56 11.38 -3.20
CA PRO A 39 2.92 11.60 -3.68
C PRO A 39 3.22 13.04 -4.12
N ASN A 40 2.21 13.89 -4.26
CA ASN A 40 2.39 15.31 -4.62
C ASN A 40 2.64 16.18 -3.38
N TYR A 41 2.41 15.65 -2.18
CA TYR A 41 2.79 16.30 -0.93
C TYR A 41 4.30 16.23 -0.72
N VAL A 42 4.94 17.39 -0.52
CA VAL A 42 6.36 17.46 -0.16
C VAL A 42 6.52 17.04 1.30
N GLY A 43 6.96 15.81 1.51
CA GLY A 43 7.08 15.20 2.82
C GLY A 43 8.11 14.09 2.87
N PHE A 44 8.16 13.40 4.00
CA PHE A 44 9.08 12.29 4.22
C PHE A 44 8.93 11.20 3.14
N ALA A 45 10.06 10.80 2.53
CA ALA A 45 10.15 9.72 1.53
C ALA A 45 9.24 9.89 0.29
N GLN A 46 8.92 11.13 -0.11
CA GLN A 46 8.10 11.44 -1.29
C GLN A 46 8.59 10.75 -2.57
N THR A 47 9.90 10.77 -2.84
CA THR A 47 10.45 10.14 -4.06
C THR A 47 10.22 8.63 -4.09
N VAL A 48 10.18 7.99 -2.91
CA VAL A 48 9.87 6.56 -2.79
C VAL A 48 8.39 6.32 -3.03
N SER A 49 7.50 7.10 -2.41
CA SER A 49 6.04 6.92 -2.58
C SER A 49 5.56 7.14 -4.01
N GLN A 50 6.20 8.05 -4.77
CA GLN A 50 5.93 8.24 -6.20
C GLN A 50 6.21 7.01 -7.06
N ARG A 51 7.09 6.10 -6.60
CA ARG A 51 7.55 4.93 -7.35
C ARG A 51 6.98 3.60 -6.83
N VAL A 52 6.21 3.62 -5.74
CA VAL A 52 5.49 2.45 -5.24
C VAL A 52 4.08 2.47 -5.81
N LEU A 53 3.85 1.62 -6.81
CA LEU A 53 2.65 1.64 -7.64
C LEU A 53 1.75 0.46 -7.28
N THR A 54 0.51 0.72 -6.84
CA THR A 54 -0.48 -0.34 -6.63
C THR A 54 -1.03 -0.79 -7.98
N THR A 55 -0.77 -2.05 -8.35
CA THR A 55 -1.09 -2.66 -9.65
C THR A 55 -2.25 -3.63 -9.58
N GLU A 56 -2.60 -4.14 -8.39
CA GLU A 56 -3.76 -5.01 -8.19
C GLU A 56 -4.50 -4.70 -6.89
N MET A 57 -5.83 -4.76 -6.92
CA MET A 57 -6.70 -4.53 -5.76
C MET A 57 -7.82 -5.56 -5.74
N TYR A 58 -8.06 -6.18 -4.59
CA TYR A 58 -9.05 -7.22 -4.45
C TYR A 58 -9.81 -7.13 -3.13
N LEU A 59 -11.09 -7.48 -3.18
CA LEU A 59 -11.96 -7.62 -2.01
C LEU A 59 -12.64 -8.98 -2.00
N TYR A 60 -12.59 -9.66 -0.86
CA TYR A 60 -13.18 -10.99 -0.69
C TYR A 60 -13.94 -11.10 0.63
N ARG A 61 -14.93 -12.01 0.68
CA ARG A 61 -15.47 -12.49 1.95
C ARG A 61 -14.48 -13.49 2.56
N ARG A 62 -14.26 -13.39 3.87
CA ARG A 62 -13.40 -14.36 4.58
C ARG A 62 -14.11 -15.70 4.65
N GLU A 63 -13.37 -16.78 4.46
CA GLU A 63 -13.92 -18.13 4.46
C GLU A 63 -14.43 -18.52 5.86
N GLU A 64 -13.61 -18.29 6.89
CA GLU A 64 -13.94 -18.61 8.29
C GLU A 64 -14.93 -17.63 8.91
N GLU A 65 -15.04 -16.42 8.36
CA GLU A 65 -15.94 -15.36 8.84
C GLU A 65 -16.69 -14.70 7.67
N PRO A 66 -17.69 -15.38 7.06
CA PRO A 66 -18.33 -14.92 5.81
C PRO A 66 -18.94 -13.52 5.85
N ASN A 67 -19.29 -13.03 7.05
CA ASN A 67 -19.84 -11.69 7.25
C ASN A 67 -18.77 -10.58 7.23
N LYS A 68 -17.48 -10.94 7.22
CA LYS A 68 -16.36 -10.01 7.19
C LYS A 68 -15.73 -9.96 5.80
N TRP A 69 -15.25 -8.77 5.45
CA TRP A 69 -14.49 -8.50 4.24
C TRP A 69 -13.00 -8.47 4.55
N GLU A 70 -12.21 -8.90 3.57
CA GLU A 70 -10.76 -8.77 3.53
C GLU A 70 -10.35 -8.06 2.24
N ALA A 71 -9.44 -7.10 2.36
CA ALA A 71 -8.79 -6.45 1.23
C ALA A 71 -7.38 -7.00 1.04
N LYS A 72 -7.03 -7.23 -0.23
CA LYS A 72 -5.67 -7.55 -0.67
C LYS A 72 -5.25 -6.56 -1.75
N THR A 73 -4.04 -6.03 -1.63
CA THR A 73 -3.44 -5.21 -2.68
C THR A 73 -2.07 -5.73 -3.06
N ILE A 74 -1.70 -5.55 -4.32
CA ILE A 74 -0.35 -5.80 -4.82
C ILE A 74 0.20 -4.48 -5.33
N SER A 75 1.38 -4.12 -4.83
CA SER A 75 2.15 -2.98 -5.32
C SER A 75 3.48 -3.45 -5.89
N GLU A 76 4.04 -2.66 -6.78
CA GLU A 76 5.32 -2.90 -7.43
C GLU A 76 6.21 -1.65 -7.36
N CYS A 77 7.51 -1.87 -7.22
CA CYS A 77 8.52 -0.82 -7.38
C CYS A 77 9.87 -1.41 -7.76
N VAL A 78 10.79 -0.55 -8.21
CA VAL A 78 12.19 -0.92 -8.45
C VAL A 78 13.04 -0.25 -7.37
N VAL A 79 13.96 -1.00 -6.76
CA VAL A 79 14.91 -0.43 -5.80
C VAL A 79 15.85 0.55 -6.52
N THR A 80 15.80 1.83 -6.16
CA THR A 80 16.67 2.88 -6.72
C THR A 80 17.78 3.28 -5.74
N PRO A 81 18.85 3.95 -6.19
CA PRO A 81 19.98 4.31 -5.32
C PRO A 81 19.58 5.06 -4.04
N ASP A 82 18.59 5.97 -4.12
CA ASP A 82 18.10 6.75 -2.97
C ASP A 82 17.30 5.91 -1.95
N MET A 83 16.97 4.66 -2.27
CA MET A 83 16.34 3.70 -1.37
C MET A 83 17.36 2.84 -0.61
N THR A 84 18.64 2.93 -0.95
CA THR A 84 19.66 2.00 -0.46
C THR A 84 20.41 2.48 0.77
N ASN A 85 20.93 1.53 1.54
CA ASN A 85 21.93 1.77 2.56
C ASN A 85 23.34 1.85 1.93
N TYR A 86 24.36 2.08 2.76
CA TYR A 86 25.76 2.15 2.33
C TYR A 86 26.23 0.91 1.55
N GLY A 87 25.66 -0.27 1.83
CA GLY A 87 25.98 -1.53 1.16
C GLY A 87 25.28 -1.74 -0.19
N GLY A 88 24.56 -0.74 -0.73
CA GLY A 88 23.84 -0.86 -2.00
C GLY A 88 22.62 -1.78 -1.95
N MET A 89 22.14 -2.10 -0.74
CA MET A 89 20.93 -2.88 -0.50
C MET A 89 19.81 -1.95 -0.01
N MET A 90 18.55 -2.26 -0.31
CA MET A 90 17.40 -1.49 0.18
C MET A 90 17.50 -1.29 1.70
N HIS A 91 17.47 -0.03 2.12
CA HIS A 91 17.65 0.34 3.51
C HIS A 91 16.52 -0.23 4.37
N GLY A 92 16.81 -0.68 5.59
CA GLY A 92 15.79 -1.24 6.49
C GLY A 92 14.65 -0.25 6.76
N GLY A 93 14.97 1.02 6.96
CA GLY A 93 13.98 2.10 7.06
C GLY A 93 13.15 2.32 5.78
N CYS A 94 13.73 2.15 4.59
CA CYS A 94 12.97 2.23 3.33
C CYS A 94 12.01 1.03 3.20
N THR A 95 12.49 -0.16 3.56
CA THR A 95 11.66 -1.37 3.63
C THR A 95 10.48 -1.19 4.58
N SER A 96 10.73 -0.69 5.80
CA SER A 96 9.67 -0.42 6.78
C SER A 96 8.68 0.64 6.30
N TYR A 97 9.16 1.68 5.61
CA TYR A 97 8.29 2.68 4.99
C TYR A 97 7.39 2.08 3.90
N ILE A 98 7.93 1.21 3.04
CA ILE A 98 7.14 0.49 2.02
C ILE A 98 6.07 -0.38 2.67
N VAL A 99 6.41 -1.08 3.76
CA VAL A 99 5.42 -1.83 4.55
C VAL A 99 4.33 -0.90 5.07
N ASP A 100 4.69 0.23 5.70
CA ASP A 100 3.73 1.20 6.26
C ASP A 100 2.74 1.71 5.21
N ILE A 101 3.23 2.18 4.06
CA ILE A 101 2.34 2.72 3.01
C ILE A 101 1.50 1.61 2.37
N CYS A 102 2.08 0.46 2.00
CA CYS A 102 1.35 -0.57 1.26
C CYS A 102 0.27 -1.25 2.12
N THR A 103 0.52 -1.40 3.42
CA THR A 103 -0.49 -1.91 4.35
C THR A 103 -1.62 -0.88 4.57
N SER A 104 -1.28 0.40 4.63
CA SER A 104 -2.25 1.50 4.72
C SER A 104 -3.18 1.54 3.50
N VAL A 105 -2.65 1.26 2.31
CA VAL A 105 -3.43 1.15 1.06
C VAL A 105 -4.45 0.02 1.12
N ALA A 106 -4.05 -1.18 1.57
CA ALA A 106 -4.98 -2.29 1.73
C ALA A 106 -6.09 -1.98 2.74
N LEU A 107 -5.74 -1.33 3.85
CA LEU A 107 -6.73 -0.90 4.84
C LEU A 107 -7.68 0.16 4.28
N ALA A 108 -7.17 1.13 3.52
CA ALA A 108 -7.99 2.17 2.92
C ALA A 108 -9.03 1.61 1.95
N LEU A 109 -8.63 0.63 1.12
CA LEU A 109 -9.54 -0.09 0.22
C LEU A 109 -10.70 -0.73 1.00
N LEU A 110 -10.40 -1.42 2.10
CA LEU A 110 -11.42 -2.03 2.95
C LEU A 110 -12.32 -0.98 3.62
N GLN A 111 -11.76 0.12 4.12
CA GLN A 111 -12.54 1.16 4.78
C GLN A 111 -13.54 1.82 3.82
N PHE A 112 -13.10 2.21 2.63
CA PHE A 112 -14.00 2.80 1.63
C PHE A 112 -15.09 1.83 1.20
N HIS A 113 -14.76 0.54 0.99
CA HIS A 113 -15.75 -0.48 0.70
C HIS A 113 -16.83 -0.60 1.80
N LEU A 114 -16.43 -0.44 3.06
CA LEU A 114 -17.33 -0.43 4.21
C LEU A 114 -18.03 0.92 4.46
N GLY A 115 -17.92 1.88 3.53
CA GLY A 115 -18.51 3.21 3.66
C GLY A 115 -17.84 4.10 4.71
N LYS A 116 -16.59 3.81 5.08
CA LYS A 116 -15.81 4.56 6.06
C LYS A 116 -14.72 5.39 5.41
N VAL A 117 -14.34 6.48 6.07
CA VAL A 117 -13.19 7.30 5.66
C VAL A 117 -11.92 6.75 6.33
N PRO A 118 -10.83 6.48 5.59
CA PRO A 118 -9.60 5.90 6.13
C PRO A 118 -8.75 6.94 6.90
N LEU A 119 -9.24 7.35 8.07
CA LEU A 119 -8.55 8.26 8.99
C LEU A 119 -7.85 7.47 10.09
N ASN A 120 -6.78 6.76 9.71
CA ASN A 120 -6.06 5.88 10.61
C ASN A 120 -4.58 6.25 10.74
N VAL A 121 -4.06 6.19 11.97
CA VAL A 121 -2.64 6.39 12.28
C VAL A 121 -1.99 5.07 12.69
N SER A 122 -0.70 4.96 12.42
CA SER A 122 0.13 3.81 12.76
C SER A 122 0.31 3.73 14.28
N GLN A 123 -0.12 2.63 14.89
CA GLN A 123 0.04 2.37 16.33
C GLN A 123 1.27 1.49 16.60
N ALA A 124 1.45 0.44 15.80
CA ALA A 124 2.60 -0.45 15.89
C ALA A 124 2.95 -1.01 14.51
N LEU A 125 4.24 -1.02 14.18
CA LEU A 125 4.77 -1.60 12.96
C LEU A 125 5.91 -2.56 13.33
N ASN A 126 5.75 -3.84 12.99
CA ASN A 126 6.79 -4.86 13.16
C ASN A 126 7.22 -5.38 11.79
N VAL A 127 8.52 -5.40 11.51
CA VAL A 127 9.10 -5.81 10.24
C VAL A 127 10.21 -6.83 10.51
N MET A 128 10.08 -8.01 9.91
CA MET A 128 11.11 -9.03 9.88
C MET A 128 11.84 -8.97 8.53
N PHE A 129 13.16 -8.90 8.57
CA PHE A 129 14.03 -8.85 7.40
C PHE A 129 14.60 -10.24 7.14
N HIS A 130 14.39 -10.75 5.92
CA HIS A 130 14.75 -12.13 5.56
C HIS A 130 15.94 -12.18 4.62
N THR A 131 15.90 -11.40 3.53
CA THR A 131 16.99 -11.33 2.54
C THR A 131 17.19 -9.91 2.01
N PRO A 132 18.41 -9.54 1.58
CA PRO A 132 18.66 -8.21 1.04
C PRO A 132 18.09 -8.05 -0.38
N ALA A 133 17.65 -6.84 -0.73
CA ALA A 133 17.25 -6.48 -2.10
C ALA A 133 18.24 -5.44 -2.67
N PRO A 134 19.06 -5.77 -3.67
CA PRO A 134 20.03 -4.83 -4.25
C PRO A 134 19.33 -3.76 -5.09
N THR A 135 20.03 -2.64 -5.35
CA THR A 135 19.62 -1.66 -6.38
C THR A 135 19.28 -2.36 -7.69
N GLY A 136 18.18 -1.95 -8.32
CA GLY A 136 17.65 -2.53 -9.56
C GLY A 136 16.71 -3.72 -9.35
N ALA A 137 16.61 -4.27 -8.13
CA ALA A 137 15.66 -5.35 -7.86
C ALA A 137 14.22 -4.88 -8.06
N LYS A 138 13.43 -5.67 -8.80
CA LYS A 138 11.98 -5.50 -8.95
C LYS A 138 11.27 -6.11 -7.75
N LEU A 139 10.52 -5.30 -7.01
CA LEU A 139 9.78 -5.72 -5.84
C LEU A 139 8.31 -5.98 -6.18
N LYS A 140 7.77 -7.06 -5.60
CA LYS A 140 6.34 -7.33 -5.52
C LYS A 140 5.93 -7.30 -4.06
N ILE A 141 5.05 -6.38 -3.71
CA ILE A 141 4.62 -6.12 -2.34
C ILE A 141 3.17 -6.55 -2.20
N ILE A 142 2.88 -7.54 -1.36
CA ILE A 142 1.54 -8.09 -1.18
C ILE A 142 1.04 -7.72 0.21
N SER A 143 0.00 -6.89 0.29
CA SER A 143 -0.61 -6.46 1.55
C SER A 143 -2.00 -7.05 1.72
N ARG A 144 -2.35 -7.44 2.95
CA ARG A 144 -3.68 -7.97 3.31
C ARG A 144 -4.18 -7.40 4.63
N THR A 145 -5.47 -7.15 4.73
CA THR A 145 -6.12 -6.83 6.02
C THR A 145 -6.38 -8.10 6.82
N ILE A 146 -6.07 -8.11 8.12
CA ILE A 146 -6.29 -9.27 9.00
C ILE A 146 -7.53 -9.04 9.87
N VAL A 147 -7.55 -7.91 10.60
CA VAL A 147 -8.66 -7.53 11.48
C VAL A 147 -9.09 -6.11 11.14
N SER A 148 -10.39 -5.90 10.95
CA SER A 148 -10.98 -4.57 10.74
C SER A 148 -12.04 -4.26 11.80
N GLY A 149 -11.62 -4.19 13.06
CA GLY A 149 -12.48 -3.76 14.18
C GLY A 149 -12.61 -2.24 14.25
N SER A 150 -13.51 -1.75 15.13
CA SER A 150 -13.75 -0.31 15.33
C SER A 150 -12.68 0.42 16.16
N ARG A 151 -11.77 -0.31 16.81
CA ARG A 151 -10.71 0.28 17.66
C ARG A 151 -9.31 -0.07 17.21
N ILE A 152 -9.12 -1.29 16.72
CA ILE A 152 -7.84 -1.83 16.29
C ILE A 152 -8.05 -2.47 14.94
N GLN A 153 -7.21 -2.07 14.00
CA GLN A 153 -7.13 -2.64 12.68
C GLN A 153 -5.73 -3.18 12.47
N SER A 154 -5.61 -4.39 11.94
CA SER A 154 -4.33 -5.00 11.65
C SER A 154 -4.24 -5.46 10.21
N THR A 155 -3.04 -5.35 9.67
CA THR A 155 -2.70 -5.69 8.29
C THR A 155 -1.36 -6.41 8.28
N GLN A 156 -1.10 -7.21 7.25
CA GLN A 156 0.20 -7.81 6.98
C GLN A 156 0.69 -7.45 5.59
N CYS A 157 2.00 -7.56 5.40
CA CYS A 157 2.67 -7.32 4.14
C CYS A 157 3.81 -8.32 3.94
N GLU A 158 4.00 -8.74 2.71
CA GLU A 158 5.13 -9.54 2.25
C GLU A 158 5.80 -8.82 1.08
N ILE A 159 7.11 -8.60 1.16
CA ILE A 159 7.90 -7.98 0.09
C ILE A 159 8.75 -9.07 -0.54
N TYR A 160 8.52 -9.33 -1.83
CA TYR A 160 9.29 -10.27 -2.64
C TYR A 160 10.21 -9.51 -3.59
N ASP A 161 11.44 -9.99 -3.74
CA ASP A 161 12.31 -9.65 -4.86
C ASP A 161 11.97 -10.60 -6.01
N SER A 162 11.19 -10.10 -6.96
CA SER A 162 10.75 -10.85 -8.14
C SER A 162 11.88 -11.13 -9.12
N THR A 163 13.00 -10.41 -9.01
CA THR A 163 14.17 -10.60 -9.88
C THR A 163 14.94 -11.86 -9.47
N ASN A 164 15.05 -12.08 -8.16
CA ASN A 164 15.79 -13.21 -7.58
C ASN A 164 14.88 -14.26 -6.90
N SER A 165 13.56 -14.14 -7.05
CA SER A 165 12.55 -15.07 -6.53
C SER A 165 12.70 -15.39 -5.04
N ARG A 166 12.83 -14.36 -4.20
CA ARG A 166 13.05 -14.52 -2.75
C ARG A 166 12.22 -13.56 -1.91
N LEU A 167 11.91 -13.97 -0.68
CA LEU A 167 11.23 -13.15 0.31
C LEU A 167 12.24 -12.18 0.96
N VAL A 168 12.01 -10.88 0.80
CA VAL A 168 12.87 -9.80 1.31
C VAL A 168 12.51 -9.47 2.75
N ALA A 169 11.23 -9.22 3.00
CA ALA A 169 10.73 -8.85 4.32
C ALA A 169 9.26 -9.24 4.49
N THR A 170 8.85 -9.43 5.74
CA THR A 170 7.44 -9.53 6.13
C THR A 170 7.15 -8.50 7.19
N GLY A 171 5.94 -7.96 7.23
CA GLY A 171 5.56 -7.01 8.27
C GLY A 171 4.11 -7.16 8.71
N THR A 172 3.86 -6.76 9.95
CA THR A 172 2.51 -6.57 10.51
C THR A 172 2.36 -5.13 10.96
N HIS A 173 1.22 -4.53 10.65
CA HIS A 173 0.94 -3.15 10.94
C HIS A 173 -0.42 -3.01 11.62
N THR A 174 -0.38 -2.51 12.85
CA THR A 174 -1.57 -2.15 13.63
C THR A 174 -1.83 -0.67 13.50
N LYS A 175 -3.06 -0.32 13.12
CA LYS A 175 -3.53 1.06 13.00
C LYS A 175 -4.75 1.30 13.90
N MET A 176 -4.95 2.55 14.26
CA MET A 176 -6.09 3.01 15.07
C MET A 176 -6.81 4.18 14.38
N GLU A 177 -8.13 4.23 14.51
CA GLU A 177 -8.94 5.36 14.06
C GLU A 177 -8.56 6.62 14.86
N THR A 178 -8.42 7.75 14.17
CA THR A 178 -8.18 9.04 14.83
C THR A 178 -9.45 9.55 15.52
N SER A 179 -9.30 10.40 16.53
CA SER A 179 -10.44 11.10 17.16
C SER A 179 -10.98 12.27 16.33
N ILE A 180 -10.39 12.54 15.16
CA ILE A 180 -10.79 13.63 14.28
C ILE A 180 -12.12 13.28 13.65
N LYS A 181 -13.15 14.10 13.87
CA LYS A 181 -14.43 13.94 13.20
C LYS A 181 -14.26 14.33 11.73
N PRO A 182 -14.75 13.53 10.76
CA PRO A 182 -14.79 13.95 9.38
C PRO A 182 -15.56 15.29 9.29
N PRO A 183 -15.15 16.23 8.42
CA PRO A 183 -15.96 17.40 8.15
C PRO A 183 -17.37 16.95 7.73
N PRO A 184 -18.43 17.67 8.12
CA PRO A 184 -19.79 17.29 7.75
C PRO A 184 -19.86 17.16 6.23
N GLN A 185 -20.32 16.01 5.75
CA GLN A 185 -20.55 15.79 4.32
C GLN A 185 -21.53 16.86 3.85
N SER A 186 -21.06 17.83 3.06
CA SER A 186 -21.94 18.68 2.29
C SER A 186 -22.78 17.77 1.42
N LYS A 187 -24.10 17.79 1.60
CA LYS A 187 -25.03 17.11 0.70
C LYS A 187 -24.69 17.56 -0.73
N LEU A 188 -24.12 16.64 -1.52
CA LEU A 188 -24.13 16.72 -2.97
C LEU A 188 -25.57 16.60 -3.45
#